data_AF-A0A3B9RA71-F1
#
_entry.id   AF-A0A3B9RA71-F1
#
_cell.length_a   1.000
_cell.length_b   1.000
_cell.length_c   1.000
_cell.angle_alpha   90.00
_cell.angle_beta   90.00
_cell.angle_gamma   90.00
#
_symmetry.space_group_name_H-M   'P 1'
#
loop_
_entity.id
_entity.type
_entity.pdbx_description
1 polymer ?
#
loop_
_entity_poly.entity_id
_entity_poly.type
_entity_poly.pdbx_seq_one_letter_code
_entity_poly.pdbx_strand_id
1 'polypeptide(L)' 'AIVNLSVRDVFASRISESITTQPTYYLRDYSKRGRFITLGISFGFGKGEAMEFSGQKHF' A
#
# COMPACT_ATOMS: atom_id res chain seq x y z
N ALA A 1 -19.57 2.25 1.81
CA ALA A 1 -18.18 2.15 1.31
C ALA A 1 -17.24 2.07 2.50
N ILE A 2 -16.14 1.33 2.39
CA ILE A 2 -15.11 1.17 3.42
C ILE A 2 -13.85 1.85 2.88
N VAL A 3 -13.19 2.65 3.72
CA VAL A 3 -11.92 3.29 3.37
C VAL A 3 -10.82 2.67 4.21
N ASN A 4 -9.72 2.24 3.57
CA ASN A 4 -8.54 1.72 4.26
C ASN A 4 -7.32 2.60 3.95
N LEU A 5 -6.56 2.91 5.00
CA LEU A 5 -5.27 3.57 4.90
C LEU A 5 -4.21 2.67 5.52
N SER A 6 -3.13 2.44 4.79
CA SER A 6 -1.96 1.70 5.28
C SER A 6 -0.70 2.52 5.03
N VAL A 7 0.13 2.65 6.06
CA VAL A 7 1.44 3.28 5.97
C VAL A 7 2.48 2.24 6.36
N ARG A 8 3.38 1.92 5.42
CA ARG A 8 4.51 1.01 5.64
C ARG A 8 5.80 1.82 5.78
N ASP A 9 6.63 1.42 6.75
CA ASP A 9 7.85 2.12 7.14
C ASP A 9 7.58 3.56 7.67
N VAL A 10 6.68 3.69 8.66
CA VAL A 10 6.20 4.97 9.25
C VAL A 10 7.35 5.87 9.72
N PHE A 11 8.34 5.29 10.39
CA PHE A 11 9.50 6.00 10.93
C PHE A 11 10.65 6.15 9.92
N ALA A 12 10.47 5.70 8.66
CA ALA A 12 11.54 5.62 7.66
C ALA A 12 12.83 4.97 8.23
N SER A 13 12.67 3.93 9.06
CA SER A 13 13.73 3.36 9.89
C SER A 13 14.82 2.63 9.11
N ARG A 14 14.60 2.36 7.82
CA ARG A 14 15.55 1.63 6.97
C ARG A 14 16.50 2.60 6.29
N ILE A 15 17.48 3.00 7.08
CA ILE A 15 18.66 3.74 6.65
C ILE A 15 19.82 2.76 6.70
N SER A 16 20.54 2.60 5.59
CA SER A 16 21.76 1.81 5.53
C SER A 16 22.92 2.75 5.20
N GLU A 17 23.90 2.77 6.09
CA GLU A 17 25.13 3.54 5.96
C GLU A 17 26.31 2.57 6.03
N SER A 18 27.20 2.67 5.06
CA SER A 18 28.44 1.89 5.01
C SER A 18 29.61 2.86 4.92
N ILE A 19 30.56 2.73 5.83
CA ILE A 19 31.76 3.55 5.88
C ILE A 19 32.95 2.62 5.70
N THR A 20 33.77 2.91 4.70
CA THR A 20 35.02 2.21 4.42
C THR A 20 36.17 3.20 4.61
N THR A 21 36.97 2.96 5.65
CA THR A 21 38.06 3.86 6.07
C THR A 21 39.39 3.15 5.90
N GLN A 22 40.18 3.60 4.93
CA GLN A 22 41.55 3.13 4.70
C GLN A 22 42.53 4.32 4.76
N PRO A 23 43.83 4.06 4.97
CA PRO A 23 44.84 5.13 5.08
C PRO A 23 44.91 6.06 3.86
N THR A 24 44.50 5.58 2.69
CA THR A 24 44.62 6.29 1.41
C THR A 24 43.29 6.79 0.84
N TYR A 25 42.16 6.30 1.35
CA TYR A 25 40.85 6.72 0.85
C TYR A 25 39.74 6.54 1.89
N TYR A 26 38.71 7.37 1.75
CA TYR A 26 37.50 7.36 2.54
C TYR A 26 36.29 7.23 1.63
N LEU A 27 35.47 6.22 1.85
CA LEU A 27 34.24 5.97 1.12
C LEU A 27 33.06 5.94 2.09
N ARG A 28 32.01 6.67 1.74
CA ARG A 28 30.75 6.73 2.51
C ARG A 28 29.59 6.47 1.57
N ASP A 29 28.91 5.36 1.80
CA ASP A 29 27.70 5.00 1.10
C ASP A 29 26.50 5.18 2.00
N TYR A 30 25.46 5.80 1.46
CA TYR A 30 24.23 6.10 2.19
C TYR A 30 23.02 5.77 1.34
N SER A 31 22.13 4.93 1.87
CA SER A 31 20.88 4.58 1.21
C SER A 31 19.69 4.69 2.17
N LYS A 32 18.59 5.27 1.68
CA LYS A 32 17.30 5.24 2.36
C LYS A 32 16.32 4.43 1.53
N ARG A 33 15.63 3.48 2.15
CA ARG A 33 14.46 2.84 1.54
C ARG A 33 13.20 3.64 1.88
N GLY A 34 12.43 4.00 0.85
CA GLY A 34 11.30 4.94 0.98
C GLY A 34 10.11 4.41 1.81
N ARG A 35 9.26 5.33 2.24
CA ARG A 35 7.96 5.07 2.88
C ARG A 35 6.90 4.80 1.81
N PHE A 36 6.03 3.83 2.06
CA PHE A 36 4.93 3.48 1.17
C PHE A 36 3.59 3.81 1.83
N ILE A 37 2.74 4.56 1.13
CA ILE A 37 1.40 4.93 1.58
C ILE A 37 0.40 4.31 0.60
N THR A 38 -0.57 3.58 1.12
CA THR A 38 -1.63 2.93 0.34
C THR A 38 -2.99 3.38 0.85
N LEU A 39 -3.79 3.95 -0.04
CA LEU A 39 -5.19 4.28 0.20
C LEU A 39 -6.05 3.36 -0.67
N GLY A 40 -7.02 2.69 -0.07
CA GLY A 40 -7.99 1.88 -0.79
C GLY A 40 -9.42 2.21 -0.38
N ILE A 41 -10.33 2.07 -1.34
CA ILE A 41 -11.75 2.30 -1.17
C ILE A 41 -12.46 1.04 -1.66
N SER A 42 -13.27 0.45 -0.79
CA SER A 42 -14.00 -0.78 -1.07
C SER A 42 -15.50 -0.52 -1.01
N PHE A 43 -16.23 -1.02 -2.01
CA PHE A 43 -17.69 -0.99 -2.04
C PHE A 43 -18.19 -2.43 -1.91
N GLY A 44 -18.87 -2.73 -0.81
CA GLY A 44 -19.54 -4.01 -0.61
C GLY A 44 -21.02 -3.85 -0.95
N PHE A 45 -21.49 -4.55 -1.97
CA PHE A 45 -22.91 -4.68 -2.25
C PHE A 45 -23.40 -5.97 -1.59
N GLY A 46 -24.13 -5.84 -0.49
CA GLY A 46 -24.86 -6.96 0.11
C GLY A 46 -26.16 -7.20 -0.66
N LYS A 47 -26.59 -8.46 -0.74
CA LYS A 47 -27.87 -8.90 -1.32
C LYS A 47 -29.04 -8.30 -0.53
N GLY A 48 -29.32 -7.01 -0.73
CA GLY A 48 -30.49 -6.31 -0.21
C GLY A 48 -31.65 -6.28 -1.20
N GLU A 49 -31.35 -6.45 -2.48
CA GLU A 49 -32.27 -6.91 -3.52
C GLU A 49 -31.44 -7.89 -4.35
N ALA A 50 -31.68 -9.20 -4.17
CA ALA A 50 -31.39 -10.12 -5.27
C ALA A 50 -32.11 -9.52 -6.46
N MET A 51 -31.40 -9.16 -7.54
CA MET A 51 -31.98 -8.68 -8.79
C MET A 51 -33.30 -9.41 -9.04
N GLU A 52 -34.42 -8.79 -8.70
CA GLU A 52 -35.73 -9.34 -8.98
C GLU A 52 -35.94 -9.04 -10.46
N PHE A 53 -35.38 -9.91 -11.29
CA PHE A 53 -35.76 -9.96 -12.69
C PHE A 53 -37.21 -10.45 -12.73
N SER A 54 -38.13 -9.50 -12.59
CA SER A 54 -39.56 -9.69 -12.85
C SER A 54 -39.82 -9.34 -14.32
N GLY A 55 -39.82 -10.36 -15.18
CA GLY A 55 -40.29 -10.23 -16.57
C GLY A 55 -40.01 -11.52 -17.33
N GLN A 56 -40.93 -12.18 -18.02
CA GLN A 56 -42.33 -11.93 -18.32
C GLN A 56 -42.91 -13.31 -18.66
N LYS A 57 -44.03 -13.70 -18.03
CA LYS A 57 -44.75 -14.94 -18.36
C LYS A 57 -45.44 -14.75 -19.72
N HIS A 58 -44.96 -15.43 -20.76
CA HIS A 58 -45.65 -15.50 -22.05
C HIS A 58 -46.70 -16.61 -21.99
N PHE A 59 -47.95 -16.24 -22.24
CA PHE A 59 -49.05 -17.18 -22.49
C PHE A 59 -48.98 -17.71 -23.94
#